data_AF-A0AAD6DI88-F1
#
_entry.id   AF-A0AAD6DI88-F1
#
_cell.length_a   1.000
_cell.length_b   1.000
_cell.length_c   1.000
_cell.angle_alpha   90.00
_cell.angle_beta   90.00
_cell.angle_gamma   90.00
#
_symmetry.space_group_name_H-M   'P 1'
#
loop_
_entity.id
_entity.type
_entity.pdbx_description
1 polymer ?
#
loop_
_entity_poly.entity_id
_entity_poly.type
_entity_poly.pdbx_seq_one_letter_code
_entity_poly.pdbx_strand_id
1 'polypeptide(L)'
;MNTHLRHHDLQRVSRPAPRTCLNQNCGRTLTNTGNKSLGLCNICFGPLYVDTHDPEGKALRRRIERRYLSQMMSGCGKPWCQNEYCKNGKQKRDSESASAAMSVAEIMKVTKPLVEALNVQPDATNTAPFYFCTDETGQHRRNLAEMVHAESVAGGEKVYDLAWCIAGAEAGGGDLEKTREWLARWAPAQGETVQ
;
A
#
# COMPACT_ATOMS: atom_id res chain seq x y z
N MET A 1 -0.71 17.83 -36.94
CA MET A 1 -0.64 17.69 -35.46
C MET A 1 -1.35 16.42 -34.94
N ASN A 2 -1.56 15.37 -35.76
CA ASN A 2 -2.25 14.13 -35.33
C ASN A 2 -1.28 13.02 -34.88
N THR A 3 -0.04 13.01 -35.37
CA THR A 3 0.94 11.95 -35.07
C THR A 3 1.50 12.04 -33.66
N HIS A 4 1.70 13.25 -33.12
CA HIS A 4 2.18 13.44 -31.74
C HIS A 4 1.14 12.99 -30.70
N LEU A 5 -0.13 13.38 -30.88
CA LEU A 5 -1.22 12.98 -29.98
C LEU A 5 -1.44 11.46 -30.02
N ARG A 6 -1.45 10.87 -31.21
CA ARG A 6 -1.57 9.40 -31.35
C ARG A 6 -0.39 8.66 -30.73
N HIS A 7 0.83 9.21 -30.83
CA HIS A 7 2.00 8.64 -30.17
C HIS A 7 1.90 8.73 -28.64
N HIS A 8 1.38 9.84 -28.11
CA HIS A 8 1.13 9.98 -26.67
C HIS A 8 0.10 8.95 -26.17
N ASP A 9 -1.00 8.77 -26.90
CA ASP A 9 -2.03 7.78 -26.54
C ASP A 9 -1.51 6.34 -26.62
N LEU A 10 -0.74 6.01 -27.66
CA LEU A 10 -0.03 4.74 -27.76
C LEU A 10 0.85 4.49 -26.54
N GLN A 11 1.68 5.48 -26.17
CA GLN A 11 2.56 5.38 -25.00
C GLN A 11 1.77 5.24 -23.70
N ARG A 12 0.63 5.93 -23.57
CA ARG A 12 -0.23 5.86 -22.38
C ARG A 12 -0.83 4.47 -22.22
N VAL A 13 -1.41 3.92 -23.28
CA VAL A 13 -2.05 2.59 -23.27
C VAL A 13 -1.03 1.46 -23.11
N SER A 14 0.18 1.62 -23.65
CA SER A 14 1.24 0.60 -23.55
C SER A 14 1.99 0.61 -22.22
N ARG A 15 1.74 1.55 -21.31
CA ARG A 15 2.47 1.64 -20.04
C ARG A 15 2.08 0.49 -19.11
N PRO A 16 3.07 -0.23 -18.53
CA PRO A 16 2.78 -1.20 -17.48
C PRO A 16 2.21 -0.49 -16.25
N ALA A 17 1.37 -1.19 -15.50
CA ALA A 17 0.84 -0.68 -14.24
C ALA A 17 1.98 -0.28 -13.30
N PRO A 18 1.88 0.87 -12.60
CA PRO A 18 2.85 1.28 -11.60
C PRO A 18 3.03 0.21 -10.54
N ARG A 19 4.29 -0.08 -10.17
CA ARG A 19 4.54 -0.94 -9.00
C ARG A 19 4.21 -0.15 -7.73
N THR A 20 3.43 -0.72 -6.83
CA THR A 20 3.04 -0.07 -5.57
C THR A 20 3.64 -0.77 -4.36
N CYS A 21 3.77 -0.04 -3.26
CA CYS A 21 4.18 -0.62 -1.98
C CYS A 21 3.21 -1.74 -1.57
N LEU A 22 3.73 -2.91 -1.19
CA LEU A 22 2.93 -4.06 -0.74
C LEU A 22 2.30 -3.85 0.65
N ASN A 23 2.68 -2.79 1.37
CA ASN A 23 1.93 -2.37 2.54
C ASN A 23 0.57 -1.78 2.12
N GLN A 24 -0.51 -2.48 2.46
CA GLN A 24 -1.88 -2.11 2.13
C GLN A 24 -2.32 -0.79 2.77
N ASN A 25 -1.62 -0.32 3.80
CA ASN A 25 -1.87 1.01 4.36
C ASN A 25 -1.09 2.14 3.64
N CYS A 26 -0.26 1.83 2.65
CA CYS A 26 0.66 2.79 2.03
C CYS A 26 0.27 3.10 0.58
N GLY A 27 0.02 4.37 0.27
CA GLY A 27 -0.29 4.89 -1.07
C GLY A 27 0.94 5.46 -1.77
N ARG A 28 2.05 4.71 -1.76
CA ARG A 28 3.28 5.06 -2.50
C ARG A 28 3.55 4.06 -3.60
N THR A 29 4.01 4.56 -4.73
CA THR A 29 4.62 3.77 -5.79
C THR A 29 6.05 3.38 -5.41
N LEU A 30 6.51 2.25 -5.91
CA LEU A 30 7.89 1.81 -5.78
C LEU A 30 8.70 2.46 -6.90
N THR A 31 9.54 3.40 -6.51
CA THR A 31 10.60 3.92 -7.39
C THR A 31 11.82 3.01 -7.31
N ASN A 32 12.95 3.40 -7.90
CA ASN A 32 14.23 2.68 -7.73
C ASN A 32 14.72 2.63 -6.28
N THR A 33 14.07 3.34 -5.35
CA THR A 33 14.39 3.36 -3.93
C THR A 33 13.39 2.53 -3.12
N GLY A 34 13.88 1.61 -2.28
CA GLY A 34 13.06 0.69 -1.51
C GLY A 34 13.67 -0.70 -1.42
N ASN A 35 13.04 -1.59 -0.64
CA ASN A 35 13.40 -2.99 -0.63
C ASN A 35 12.62 -3.71 -1.74
N LYS A 36 13.32 -4.05 -2.83
CA LYS A 36 12.72 -4.71 -4.00
C LYS A 36 12.27 -6.14 -3.71
N SER A 37 12.99 -6.86 -2.83
CA SER A 37 12.65 -8.23 -2.43
C SER A 37 11.30 -8.26 -1.68
N LEU A 38 11.13 -7.40 -0.67
CA LEU A 38 9.89 -7.31 0.11
C LEU A 38 8.79 -6.49 -0.57
N GLY A 39 9.08 -5.76 -1.64
CA GLY A 39 8.11 -4.88 -2.29
C GLY A 39 7.67 -3.69 -1.42
N LEU A 40 8.55 -3.18 -0.56
CA LEU A 40 8.26 -2.09 0.36
C LEU A 40 9.02 -0.80 -0.02
N CYS A 41 8.35 0.34 0.07
CA CYS A 41 9.01 1.65 -0.04
C CYS A 41 9.93 1.90 1.16
N ASN A 42 10.84 2.89 1.05
CA ASN A 42 11.79 3.24 2.12
C ASN A 42 11.13 3.53 3.47
N ILE A 43 9.96 4.17 3.47
CA ILE A 43 9.25 4.51 4.72
C ILE A 43 8.71 3.25 5.41
N CYS A 44 8.15 2.31 4.64
CA CYS A 44 7.61 1.07 5.19
C CYS A 44 8.74 0.10 5.60
N PHE A 45 9.82 0.07 4.83
CA PHE A 45 10.97 -0.81 5.06
C PHE A 45 11.92 -0.30 6.15
N GLY A 46 12.05 1.01 6.35
CA GLY A 46 13.01 1.61 7.30
C GLY A 46 13.01 0.96 8.69
N PRO A 47 11.85 0.74 9.34
CA PRO A 47 11.80 0.07 10.65
C PRO A 47 12.18 -1.41 10.66
N LEU A 48 12.28 -2.06 9.49
CA LEU A 48 12.71 -3.46 9.33
C LEU A 48 14.18 -3.59 8.97
N TYR A 49 14.79 -2.50 8.50
CA TYR A 49 16.18 -2.48 8.07
C TYR A 49 17.12 -2.64 9.26
N VAL A 50 18.09 -3.53 9.12
CA VAL A 50 19.22 -3.71 10.03
C VAL A 50 20.42 -4.13 9.18
N ASP A 51 21.59 -3.60 9.51
CA ASP A 51 22.86 -3.99 8.90
C ASP A 51 23.44 -5.23 9.61
N THR A 52 22.73 -6.36 9.48
CA THR A 52 23.17 -7.64 10.05
C THR A 52 22.92 -8.73 9.04
N HIS A 53 23.93 -9.58 8.83
CA HIS A 53 23.82 -10.72 7.92
C HIS A 53 22.77 -11.72 8.44
N ASP A 54 21.68 -11.88 7.69
CA ASP A 54 20.53 -12.74 8.03
C ASP A 54 20.16 -13.62 6.82
N PRO A 55 20.98 -14.63 6.49
CA PRO A 55 20.83 -15.43 5.26
C PRO A 55 19.51 -16.22 5.22
N GLU A 56 18.98 -16.59 6.39
CA GLU A 56 17.72 -17.32 6.51
C GLU A 56 16.48 -16.40 6.67
N GLY A 57 16.67 -15.08 6.75
CA GLY A 57 15.59 -14.11 6.97
C GLY A 57 14.90 -14.23 8.35
N LYS A 58 15.48 -14.99 9.29
CA LYS A 58 14.87 -15.27 10.60
C LYS A 58 14.82 -14.02 11.47
N ALA A 59 15.83 -13.16 11.41
CA ALA A 59 15.83 -11.92 12.17
C ALA A 59 14.82 -10.92 11.57
N LEU A 60 14.75 -10.83 10.24
CA LEU A 60 13.74 -10.05 9.53
C LEU A 60 12.32 -10.48 9.89
N ARG A 61 12.04 -11.79 9.87
CA ARG A 61 10.73 -12.34 10.25
C ARG A 61 10.33 -11.96 11.68
N ARG A 62 11.25 -12.10 12.64
CA ARG A 62 11.02 -11.68 14.03
C ARG A 62 10.73 -10.18 14.16
N ARG A 63 11.38 -9.33 13.37
CA ARG A 63 11.09 -7.88 13.35
C ARG A 63 9.69 -7.60 12.83
N ILE A 64 9.26 -8.30 11.79
CA ILE A 64 7.90 -8.21 11.23
C ILE A 64 6.85 -8.64 12.28
N GLU A 65 7.05 -9.80 12.92
CA GLU A 65 6.16 -10.30 13.99
C GLU A 65 6.08 -9.31 15.15
N ARG A 66 7.22 -8.83 15.64
CA ARG A 66 7.27 -7.83 16.73
C ARG A 66 6.56 -6.54 16.35
N ARG A 67 6.68 -6.10 15.09
CA ARG A 67 5.99 -4.90 14.61
C ARG A 67 4.48 -5.08 14.67
N TYR A 68 3.95 -6.20 14.16
CA TYR A 68 2.53 -6.54 14.26
C TYR A 68 2.04 -6.63 15.70
N LEU A 69 2.80 -7.30 16.57
CA LEU A 69 2.48 -7.42 17.98
C LEU A 69 2.38 -6.04 18.66
N SER A 70 3.39 -5.18 18.45
CA SER A 70 3.44 -3.85 19.03
C SER A 70 2.26 -2.96 18.56
N GLN A 71 1.97 -2.94 17.26
CA GLN A 71 0.86 -2.12 16.74
C GLN A 71 -0.51 -2.60 17.23
N MET A 72 -0.71 -3.90 17.48
CA MET A 72 -1.98 -4.44 17.97
C MET A 72 -2.14 -4.37 19.49
N MET A 73 -1.05 -4.49 20.26
CA MET A 73 -1.09 -4.38 21.73
C MET A 73 -1.15 -2.93 22.22
N SER A 74 -0.24 -2.10 21.70
CA SER A 74 -0.01 -0.75 22.19
C SER A 74 -0.63 0.30 21.28
N GLY A 75 -0.71 0.00 19.98
CA GLY A 75 -1.08 0.99 18.97
C GLY A 75 0.12 1.85 18.54
N CYS A 76 -0.09 2.69 17.54
CA CYS A 76 0.92 3.61 17.03
C CYS A 76 0.85 5.02 17.65
N GLY A 77 -0.13 5.30 18.50
CA GLY A 77 -0.34 6.60 19.14
C GLY A 77 -0.76 7.72 18.19
N LYS A 78 -1.19 7.40 16.96
CA LYS A 78 -1.58 8.40 15.95
C LYS A 78 -3.11 8.47 15.85
N PRO A 79 -3.74 9.64 16.07
CA PRO A 79 -5.21 9.77 16.09
C PRO A 79 -5.84 9.63 14.70
N TRP A 80 -5.07 9.90 13.64
CA TRP A 80 -5.53 9.73 12.26
C TRP A 80 -5.46 8.27 11.79
N CYS A 81 -4.79 7.37 12.52
CA CYS A 81 -4.57 6.00 12.08
C CYS A 81 -5.88 5.27 11.78
N GLN A 82 -5.96 4.64 10.60
CA GLN A 82 -7.08 3.81 10.16
C GLN A 82 -6.65 2.37 9.82
N ASN A 83 -5.51 1.89 10.33
CA ASN A 83 -5.04 0.52 10.05
C ASN A 83 -5.87 -0.52 10.84
N GLU A 84 -6.35 -1.59 10.20
CA GLU A 84 -7.12 -2.69 10.83
C GLU A 84 -6.30 -3.53 11.79
N TYR A 85 -5.00 -3.61 11.56
CA TYR A 85 -4.08 -4.31 12.44
C TYR A 85 -3.43 -3.37 13.47
N CYS A 86 -4.07 -2.27 13.84
CA CYS A 86 -3.56 -1.33 14.85
C CYS A 86 -4.59 -1.08 15.93
N LYS A 87 -4.19 -1.05 17.21
CA LYS A 87 -5.09 -0.73 18.33
C LYS A 87 -5.80 0.60 18.14
N ASN A 88 -5.05 1.68 17.87
CA ASN A 88 -5.66 3.00 17.64
C ASN A 88 -6.56 3.01 16.40
N GLY A 89 -6.16 2.30 15.34
CA GLY A 89 -6.97 2.23 14.12
C GLY A 89 -8.27 1.46 14.31
N LYS A 90 -8.26 0.37 15.08
CA LYS A 90 -9.47 -0.36 15.47
C LYS A 90 -10.39 0.50 16.33
N GLN A 91 -9.85 1.14 17.37
CA GLN A 91 -10.62 2.05 18.24
C GLN A 91 -11.30 3.19 17.48
N LYS A 92 -10.68 3.67 16.39
CA LYS A 92 -11.26 4.74 15.56
C LYS A 92 -12.38 4.25 14.64
N ARG A 93 -12.26 3.03 14.07
CA ARG A 93 -13.29 2.47 13.18
C ARG A 93 -14.47 1.91 13.95
N ASP A 94 -14.19 1.20 15.02
CA ASP A 94 -15.16 0.44 15.77
C ASP A 94 -15.31 1.09 17.15
N SER A 95 -16.10 2.17 17.20
CA SER A 95 -16.42 2.88 18.44
C SER A 95 -17.01 1.97 19.52
N GLU A 96 -17.67 0.88 19.11
CA GLU A 96 -18.28 -0.12 20.00
C GLU A 96 -17.31 -1.19 20.53
N SER A 97 -16.19 -1.48 19.84
CA SER A 97 -15.18 -2.47 20.28
C SER A 97 -13.88 -1.83 20.77
N ALA A 98 -13.91 -0.53 21.06
CA ALA A 98 -12.77 0.27 21.48
C ALA A 98 -12.12 -0.16 22.82
N SER A 99 -12.74 -1.07 23.58
CA SER A 99 -12.36 -1.42 24.95
C SER A 99 -11.75 -2.81 25.15
N ALA A 100 -11.88 -3.75 24.22
CA ALA A 100 -11.34 -5.10 24.41
C ALA A 100 -9.85 -5.14 23.99
N ALA A 101 -8.95 -4.99 24.95
CA ALA A 101 -7.54 -5.28 24.74
C ALA A 101 -7.39 -6.75 24.30
N MET A 102 -6.90 -6.98 23.09
CA MET A 102 -6.62 -8.33 22.60
C MET A 102 -5.43 -8.91 23.37
N SER A 103 -5.55 -10.16 23.81
CA SER A 103 -4.44 -10.92 24.36
C SER A 103 -3.37 -11.20 23.30
N VAL A 104 -2.14 -11.46 23.74
CA VAL A 104 -1.03 -11.86 22.85
C VAL A 104 -1.41 -13.08 22.00
N ALA A 105 -2.11 -14.06 22.59
CA ALA A 105 -2.53 -15.27 21.90
C ALA A 105 -3.50 -14.97 20.73
N GLU A 106 -4.45 -14.06 20.95
CA GLU A 106 -5.40 -13.62 19.92
C GLU A 106 -4.70 -12.83 18.81
N ILE A 107 -3.78 -11.93 19.17
CA ILE A 107 -2.99 -11.17 18.20
C ILE A 107 -2.13 -12.11 17.35
N MET A 108 -1.49 -13.10 17.96
CA MET A 108 -0.68 -14.09 17.25
C MET A 108 -1.54 -14.95 16.31
N LYS A 109 -2.76 -15.33 16.71
CA LYS A 109 -3.69 -16.08 15.86
C LYS A 109 -4.02 -15.32 14.57
N VAL A 110 -4.18 -13.99 14.65
CA VAL A 110 -4.50 -13.13 13.51
C VAL A 110 -3.26 -12.82 12.65
N THR A 111 -2.12 -12.57 13.28
CA THR A 111 -0.91 -12.07 12.59
C THR A 111 -0.02 -13.18 12.03
N LYS A 112 -0.04 -14.38 12.63
CA LYS A 112 0.73 -15.55 12.17
C LYS A 112 0.53 -15.87 10.68
N PRO A 113 -0.69 -16.01 10.14
CA PRO A 113 -0.89 -16.29 8.71
C PRO A 113 -0.36 -15.16 7.81
N LEU A 114 -0.43 -13.89 8.25
CA LEU A 114 0.15 -12.77 7.51
C LEU A 114 1.66 -12.88 7.39
N VAL A 115 2.35 -13.31 8.45
CA VAL A 115 3.80 -13.48 8.45
C VAL A 115 4.23 -14.76 7.72
N GLU A 116 3.43 -15.82 7.81
CA GLU A 116 3.67 -17.08 7.10
C GLU A 116 3.57 -16.98 5.59
N ALA A 117 2.73 -16.07 5.09
CA ALA A 117 2.64 -15.79 3.66
C ALA A 117 3.88 -15.04 3.10
N LEU A 118 4.70 -14.43 3.95
CA LEU A 118 5.81 -13.59 3.49
C LEU A 118 7.02 -14.41 3.05
N ASN A 119 7.57 -14.03 1.90
CA ASN A 119 8.89 -14.47 1.50
C ASN A 119 9.96 -13.50 2.04
N VAL A 120 10.70 -13.93 3.06
CA VAL A 120 11.77 -13.14 3.70
C VAL A 120 13.17 -13.55 3.23
N GLN A 121 13.28 -14.47 2.27
CA GLN A 121 14.57 -14.89 1.74
C GLN A 121 15.16 -13.77 0.85
N PRO A 122 16.46 -13.46 0.99
CA PRO A 122 17.09 -12.37 0.24
C PRO A 122 16.97 -12.50 -1.29
N ASP A 123 17.01 -13.73 -1.79
CA ASP A 123 17.06 -14.04 -3.23
C ASP A 123 15.68 -14.20 -3.86
N ALA A 124 14.62 -14.11 -3.06
CA ALA A 124 13.26 -14.30 -3.53
C ALA A 124 12.44 -13.01 -3.44
N THR A 125 11.51 -12.85 -4.37
CA THR A 125 10.58 -11.72 -4.37
C THR A 125 9.33 -12.11 -3.59
N ASN A 126 9.01 -11.30 -2.58
CA ASN A 126 7.76 -11.37 -1.84
C ASN A 126 6.62 -10.80 -2.69
N THR A 127 5.48 -11.49 -2.67
CA THR A 127 4.22 -11.04 -3.28
C THR A 127 3.12 -10.82 -2.24
N ALA A 128 3.32 -11.30 -1.01
CA ALA A 128 2.32 -11.22 0.04
C ALA A 128 2.21 -9.78 0.62
N PRO A 129 0.99 -9.34 0.99
CA PRO A 129 0.75 -8.00 1.48
C PRO A 129 1.28 -7.79 2.91
N PHE A 130 1.56 -6.53 3.24
CA PHE A 130 1.84 -6.08 4.61
C PHE A 130 0.72 -5.17 5.11
N TYR A 131 0.55 -5.09 6.42
CA TYR A 131 -0.44 -4.22 7.05
C TYR A 131 0.16 -3.45 8.22
N PHE A 132 1.30 -2.84 7.97
CA PHE A 132 1.96 -2.01 8.98
C PHE A 132 1.36 -0.62 9.03
N CYS A 133 1.33 -0.04 10.23
CA CYS A 133 1.17 1.40 10.34
C CYS A 133 2.27 2.11 9.52
N THR A 134 1.84 3.09 8.73
CA THR A 134 2.68 4.01 7.95
C THR A 134 2.42 5.44 8.41
N ASP A 135 3.12 6.41 7.83
CA ASP A 135 2.89 7.84 7.99
C ASP A 135 1.54 8.33 7.40
N GLU A 136 1.09 9.49 7.87
CA GLU A 136 -0.22 10.08 7.51
C GLU A 136 -0.38 10.27 6.00
N THR A 137 0.64 10.83 5.35
CA THR A 137 0.65 11.04 3.89
C THR A 137 0.47 9.72 3.13
N GLY A 138 1.14 8.66 3.57
CA GLY A 138 1.02 7.33 2.97
C GLY A 138 -0.39 6.76 3.12
N GLN A 139 -0.98 6.86 4.30
CA GLN A 139 -2.33 6.36 4.57
C GLN A 139 -3.41 7.18 3.87
N HIS A 140 -3.30 8.51 3.90
CA HIS A 140 -4.20 9.43 3.20
C HIS A 140 -4.27 9.14 1.71
N ARG A 141 -3.11 8.99 1.05
CA ARG A 141 -3.05 8.67 -0.39
C ARG A 141 -3.64 7.29 -0.71
N ARG A 142 -3.43 6.30 0.16
CA ARG A 142 -4.01 4.96 -0.03
C ARG A 142 -5.54 5.04 0.01
N ASN A 143 -6.09 5.67 1.05
CA ASN A 143 -7.54 5.81 1.22
C ASN A 143 -8.16 6.58 0.05
N LEU A 144 -7.52 7.67 -0.39
CA LEU A 144 -7.95 8.43 -1.56
C LEU A 144 -7.97 7.56 -2.83
N ALA A 145 -6.92 6.77 -3.04
CA ALA A 145 -6.83 5.89 -4.20
C ALA A 145 -7.90 4.78 -4.19
N GLU A 146 -8.16 4.18 -3.04
CA GLU A 146 -9.22 3.17 -2.87
C GLU A 146 -10.61 3.76 -3.13
N MET A 147 -10.87 4.97 -2.63
CA MET A 147 -12.12 5.70 -2.90
C MET A 147 -12.28 5.98 -4.40
N VAL A 148 -11.26 6.54 -5.06
CA VAL A 148 -11.30 6.82 -6.51
C VAL A 148 -11.48 5.54 -7.33
N HIS A 149 -10.81 4.45 -6.95
CA HIS A 149 -10.98 3.16 -7.60
C HIS A 149 -12.42 2.64 -7.43
N ALA A 150 -12.97 2.66 -6.22
CA ALA A 150 -14.34 2.22 -5.95
C ALA A 150 -15.39 3.05 -6.71
N GLU A 151 -15.23 4.39 -6.75
CA GLU A 151 -16.08 5.28 -7.56
C GLU A 151 -16.02 4.92 -9.05
N SER A 152 -14.82 4.63 -9.56
CA SER A 152 -14.62 4.27 -10.97
C SER A 152 -15.33 2.97 -11.34
N VAL A 153 -15.35 2.00 -10.43
CA VAL A 153 -16.03 0.69 -10.62
C VAL A 153 -17.55 0.81 -10.48
N ALA A 154 -18.04 1.64 -9.56
CA ALA A 154 -19.47 1.74 -9.26
C ALA A 154 -20.29 2.53 -10.29
N GLY A 155 -19.68 3.46 -11.02
CA GLY A 155 -20.39 4.27 -12.00
C GLY A 155 -19.52 5.20 -12.84
N GLY A 156 -18.21 4.97 -12.88
CA GLY A 156 -17.29 5.76 -13.68
C GLY A 156 -17.38 5.44 -15.16
N GLU A 157 -17.20 6.46 -16.01
CA GLU A 157 -17.05 6.27 -17.47
C GLU A 157 -15.78 5.48 -17.82
N LYS A 158 -14.76 5.57 -16.96
CA LYS A 158 -13.49 4.85 -17.08
C LYS A 158 -13.17 4.15 -15.77
N VAL A 159 -12.87 2.85 -15.85
CA VAL A 159 -12.39 2.05 -14.72
C VAL A 159 -10.86 2.08 -14.71
N TYR A 160 -10.26 2.54 -13.63
CA TYR A 160 -8.81 2.53 -13.45
C TYR A 160 -8.40 1.44 -12.46
N ASP A 161 -7.30 0.75 -12.75
CA ASP A 161 -6.71 -0.18 -11.79
C ASP A 161 -6.22 0.56 -10.53
N LEU A 162 -6.31 -0.08 -9.36
CA LEU A 162 -5.91 0.52 -8.09
C LEU A 162 -4.46 1.01 -8.10
N ALA A 163 -3.55 0.33 -8.81
CA ALA A 163 -2.16 0.76 -8.92
C ALA A 163 -2.02 2.13 -9.60
N TRP A 164 -2.86 2.41 -10.60
CA TRP A 164 -2.93 3.71 -11.25
C TRP A 164 -3.56 4.75 -10.33
N CYS A 165 -4.61 4.40 -9.59
CA CYS A 165 -5.19 5.30 -8.58
C CYS A 165 -4.17 5.69 -7.50
N ILE A 166 -3.33 4.75 -7.06
CA ILE A 166 -2.24 5.02 -6.10
C ILE A 166 -1.20 5.97 -6.71
N ALA A 167 -0.79 5.73 -7.96
CA ALA A 167 0.15 6.61 -8.65
C ALA A 167 -0.42 8.03 -8.83
N GLY A 168 -1.70 8.14 -9.17
CA GLY A 168 -2.41 9.41 -9.26
C GLY A 168 -2.49 10.12 -7.91
N ALA A 169 -2.84 9.41 -6.84
CA ALA A 169 -2.90 9.97 -5.49
C ALA A 169 -1.52 10.45 -5.00
N GLU A 170 -0.45 9.74 -5.36
CA GLU A 170 0.91 10.18 -5.08
C GLU A 170 1.32 11.42 -5.89
N ALA A 171 1.07 11.42 -7.20
CA ALA A 171 1.39 12.54 -8.09
C ALA A 171 0.58 13.80 -7.76
N GLY A 172 -0.69 13.64 -7.38
CA GLY A 172 -1.57 14.71 -6.93
C GLY A 172 -1.32 15.16 -5.49
N GLY A 173 -0.39 14.52 -4.77
CA GLY A 173 -0.05 14.87 -3.40
C GLY A 173 -1.15 14.54 -2.38
N GLY A 174 -2.12 13.69 -2.71
CA GLY A 174 -3.29 13.39 -1.88
C GLY A 174 -4.48 14.34 -2.11
N ASP A 175 -4.47 15.10 -3.20
CA ASP A 175 -5.60 15.94 -3.63
C ASP A 175 -6.49 15.18 -4.63
N LEU A 176 -7.81 15.18 -4.41
CA LEU A 176 -8.77 14.42 -5.22
C LEU A 176 -8.82 14.91 -6.68
N GLU A 177 -8.87 16.21 -6.88
CA GLU A 177 -9.01 16.80 -8.23
C GLU A 177 -7.75 16.55 -9.05
N LYS A 178 -6.59 16.82 -8.46
CA LYS A 178 -5.29 16.54 -9.12
C LYS A 178 -5.10 15.05 -9.41
N THR A 179 -5.61 14.18 -8.54
CA THR A 179 -5.57 12.73 -8.77
C THR A 179 -6.40 12.36 -10.01
N ARG A 180 -7.61 12.89 -10.13
CA ARG A 180 -8.50 12.65 -11.30
C ARG A 180 -7.91 13.22 -12.59
N GLU A 181 -7.39 14.45 -12.54
CA GLU A 181 -6.70 15.10 -13.66
C GLU A 181 -5.49 14.27 -14.13
N TRP A 182 -4.70 13.75 -13.19
CA TRP A 182 -3.56 12.91 -13.50
C TRP A 182 -3.98 11.59 -14.14
N LEU A 183 -4.99 10.91 -13.59
CA LEU A 183 -5.51 9.65 -14.14
C LEU A 183 -6.00 9.83 -15.58
N ALA A 184 -6.78 10.88 -15.85
CA ALA A 184 -7.32 11.15 -17.18
C ALA A 184 -6.21 11.36 -18.24
N ARG A 185 -5.05 11.91 -17.84
CA ARG A 185 -3.93 12.19 -18.74
C ARG A 185 -2.96 11.02 -18.89
N TRP A 186 -2.78 10.21 -17.86
CA TRP A 186 -1.64 9.29 -17.78
C TRP A 186 -2.00 7.83 -17.58
N ALA A 187 -3.19 7.51 -17.06
CA ALA A 187 -3.59 6.14 -16.82
C ALA A 187 -4.39 5.58 -18.01
N PRO A 188 -4.12 4.34 -18.43
CA PRO A 188 -5.04 3.58 -19.27
C PRO A 188 -6.26 3.14 -18.44
N ALA A 189 -7.45 3.27 -19.02
CA ALA A 189 -8.62 2.61 -18.48
C ALA A 189 -8.54 1.09 -18.74
N GLN A 190 -9.17 0.28 -17.89
CA GLN A 190 -9.24 -1.15 -18.09
C GLN A 190 -9.94 -1.46 -19.43
N GLY A 191 -9.31 -2.29 -20.25
CA GLY A 191 -9.82 -2.66 -21.58
C GLY A 191 -9.64 -1.59 -22.65
N GLU A 192 -8.95 -0.48 -22.37
CA GLU A 192 -8.69 0.55 -23.37
C GLU A 192 -7.72 0.04 -24.45
N THR A 193 -8.17 0.04 -25.70
CA THR A 193 -7.35 -0.27 -26.88
C THR A 193 -7.11 0.98 -27.71
N VAL A 194 -5.92 1.06 -28.32
CA VAL A 194 -5.55 2.18 -29.19
C VAL A 194 -6.40 2.13 -30.48
N GLN A 195 -7.12 3.22 -30.78
CA GLN A 195 -7.84 3.40 -32.05
C GLN A 195 -6.93 3.90 -33.20
#